data_AF-A0A8J5ZPZ5-F1
#
_entry.id   AF-A0A8J5ZPZ5-F1
#
_cell.length_a   1.000
_cell.length_b   1.000
_cell.length_c   1.000
_cell.angle_alpha   90.00
_cell.angle_beta   90.00
_cell.angle_gamma   90.00
#
_symmetry.space_group_name_H-M   'P 1'
#
loop_
_entity.id
_entity.type
_entity.pdbx_description
1 polymer ?
#
loop_
_entity_poly.entity_id
_entity_poly.type
_entity_poly.pdbx_seq_one_letter_code
_entity_poly.pdbx_strand_id
1 'polypeptide(L)'
;GSGSVTLQSVYFMRRSYYGGNWASFSFSGLLSWLKEYQENSDIVTESLAWQEQILENEEAIALSRKDRTIQHVEVFCYASQDLHEDVEEVGALQKNHTSVTSTNSTEVADSACLPKENESLSTENCEKPIEQTPSSHPESVLEINDVETTGAKENHCDDKTCVQSSSEEEGSENVSTAEDNTKQPKKNITYSQIIKEGRRFNIDLVSKLLYSRGLLIDLLIKSNVSRYAEFKNITRILAFREGRVEQVPCSRADVFNSKQLTMVEKRMLMKFLTFCMEYEEHPEEYEGYEDITFSEYLKTQKLTPNLQYFVLHSIAMTSETTSSTIDGLKATKNFLHCLGRYGNTPFLFPLYGQGELPQCFC
;
A
#
# COMPACT_ATOMS: atom_id res chain seq x y z
N GLY A 1 -15.09 -6.86 23.93
CA GLY A 1 -16.04 -6.26 22.99
C GLY A 1 -16.10 -4.77 23.26
N SER A 2 -15.62 -3.95 22.33
CA SER A 2 -15.84 -2.50 22.35
C SER A 2 -17.05 -2.21 21.48
N GLY A 3 -18.22 -2.02 22.11
CA GLY A 3 -19.40 -1.55 21.39
C GLY A 3 -19.14 -0.16 20.85
N SER A 4 -19.53 0.10 19.60
CA SER A 4 -19.60 1.45 19.06
C SER A 4 -20.48 2.28 19.99
N VAL A 5 -19.95 3.43 20.44
CA VAL A 5 -20.71 4.37 21.27
C VAL A 5 -21.96 4.75 20.48
N THR A 6 -23.14 4.50 21.05
CA THR A 6 -24.42 4.74 20.38
C THR A 6 -24.74 6.24 20.45
N LEU A 7 -24.08 7.02 19.59
CA LEU A 7 -24.49 8.38 19.26
C LEU A 7 -25.33 8.33 17.99
N GLN A 8 -26.38 9.15 17.94
CA GLN A 8 -27.12 9.34 16.71
C GLN A 8 -26.25 10.19 15.75
N SER A 9 -25.69 9.53 14.74
CA SER A 9 -24.78 10.16 13.77
C SER A 9 -25.48 10.35 12.43
N VAL A 10 -25.27 11.52 11.81
CA VAL A 10 -25.68 11.81 10.44
C VAL A 10 -24.44 12.19 9.64
N TYR A 11 -24.14 11.42 8.60
CA TYR A 11 -23.01 11.69 7.70
C TYR A 11 -23.53 12.28 6.38
N PHE A 12 -23.13 13.51 6.09
CA PHE A 12 -23.47 14.17 4.83
C PHE A 12 -22.19 14.38 4.01
N MET A 13 -22.28 14.12 2.71
CA MET A 13 -21.23 14.51 1.77
C MET A 13 -21.85 15.14 0.53
N ARG A 14 -21.25 16.24 0.09
CA ARG A 14 -21.74 16.99 -1.06
C ARG A 14 -21.55 16.27 -2.39
N ARG A 15 -20.54 15.41 -2.48
CA ARG A 15 -20.20 14.68 -3.69
C ARG A 15 -21.06 13.43 -3.85
N SER A 16 -21.19 12.96 -5.08
CA SER A 16 -21.93 11.74 -5.43
C SER A 16 -21.17 10.43 -5.16
N TYR A 17 -20.01 10.49 -4.50
CA TYR A 17 -19.13 9.36 -4.21
C TYR A 17 -18.49 9.51 -2.82
N TYR A 18 -18.08 8.38 -2.22
CA TYR A 18 -17.45 8.31 -0.89
C TYR A 18 -15.96 8.73 -0.90
N GLY A 19 -15.43 9.15 0.26
CA GLY A 19 -13.99 9.34 0.48
C GLY A 19 -13.41 10.74 0.20
N GLY A 20 -14.10 11.62 -0.53
CA GLY A 20 -13.58 12.97 -0.83
C GLY A 20 -12.20 12.89 -1.50
N ASN A 21 -11.18 13.55 -0.94
CA ASN A 21 -9.80 13.46 -1.46
C ASN A 21 -9.11 12.10 -1.23
N TRP A 22 -9.75 11.16 -0.53
CA TRP A 22 -9.30 9.78 -0.37
C TRP A 22 -10.00 8.80 -1.33
N ALA A 23 -10.90 9.30 -2.20
CA ALA A 23 -11.63 8.47 -3.12
C ALA A 23 -10.72 7.79 -4.16
N SER A 24 -11.24 6.71 -4.73
CA SER A 24 -10.73 6.05 -5.92
C SER A 24 -11.74 6.18 -7.05
N PHE A 25 -11.28 6.16 -8.30
CA PHE A 25 -12.16 6.29 -9.46
C PHE A 25 -11.88 5.25 -10.54
N SER A 26 -12.93 4.83 -11.24
CA SER A 26 -12.77 4.23 -12.57
C SER A 26 -12.11 5.22 -13.53
N PHE A 27 -11.66 4.74 -14.69
CA PHE A 27 -11.04 5.62 -15.68
C PHE A 27 -12.00 6.74 -16.12
N SER A 28 -13.26 6.40 -16.46
CA SER A 28 -14.30 7.39 -16.80
C SER A 28 -14.68 8.31 -15.65
N GLY A 29 -14.69 7.78 -14.41
CA GLY A 29 -14.91 8.56 -13.19
C GLY A 29 -13.81 9.59 -12.97
N LEU A 30 -12.54 9.21 -13.17
CA LEU A 30 -11.41 10.12 -13.06
C LEU A 30 -11.46 11.21 -14.12
N LEU A 31 -11.80 10.89 -15.38
CA LEU A 31 -11.98 11.89 -16.43
C LEU A 31 -13.10 12.89 -16.08
N SER A 32 -14.19 12.43 -15.48
CA SER A 32 -15.27 13.31 -15.01
C SER A 32 -14.79 14.21 -13.86
N TRP A 33 -14.06 13.65 -12.90
CA TRP A 33 -13.44 14.38 -11.80
C TRP A 33 -12.44 15.44 -12.28
N LEU A 34 -11.63 15.14 -13.31
CA LEU A 34 -10.68 16.09 -13.89
C LEU A 34 -11.39 17.30 -14.51
N LYS A 35 -12.51 17.09 -15.22
CA LYS A 35 -13.31 18.18 -15.80
C LYS A 35 -13.81 19.15 -14.73
N GLU A 36 -14.24 18.64 -13.57
CA GLU A 36 -14.67 19.47 -12.42
C GLU A 36 -13.58 20.42 -11.91
N TYR A 37 -12.30 20.19 -12.20
CA TYR A 37 -11.20 21.04 -11.76
C TYR A 37 -10.53 21.83 -12.90
N GLN A 38 -10.75 21.44 -14.15
CA GLN A 38 -10.24 22.15 -15.32
C GLN A 38 -11.22 23.22 -15.84
N GLU A 39 -12.52 22.92 -15.88
CA GLU A 39 -13.54 23.78 -16.51
C GLU A 39 -14.20 24.75 -15.52
N ASN A 40 -13.95 24.56 -14.23
CA ASN A 40 -14.75 25.14 -13.15
C ASN A 40 -14.31 26.59 -12.87
N SER A 41 -14.76 27.49 -13.74
CA SER A 41 -14.83 28.94 -13.55
C SER A 41 -16.22 29.40 -13.10
N ASP A 42 -17.11 28.46 -12.76
CA ASP A 42 -18.52 28.75 -12.52
C ASP A 42 -18.74 29.72 -11.35
N ILE A 43 -19.39 30.83 -11.68
CA ILE A 43 -20.03 31.75 -10.76
C ILE A 43 -21.11 30.95 -10.04
N VAL A 44 -20.88 30.63 -8.77
CA VAL A 44 -21.86 29.94 -7.93
C VAL A 44 -23.10 30.82 -7.86
N THR A 45 -24.17 30.43 -8.56
CA THR A 45 -25.45 31.14 -8.49
C THR A 45 -26.07 30.81 -7.13
N GLU A 46 -26.16 31.83 -6.27
CA GLU A 46 -26.59 31.67 -4.89
C GLU A 46 -28.09 31.42 -4.78
N SER A 47 -28.47 30.47 -3.93
CA SER A 47 -29.78 30.50 -3.27
C SER A 47 -29.57 31.01 -1.84
N LEU A 48 -30.15 32.16 -1.54
CA LEU A 48 -30.09 32.81 -0.22
C LEU A 48 -31.26 32.38 0.70
N ALA A 49 -31.89 31.24 0.39
CA ALA A 49 -33.08 30.78 1.10
C ALA A 49 -32.80 30.37 2.56
N TRP A 50 -31.54 30.08 2.91
CA TRP A 50 -31.17 29.71 4.28
C TRP A 50 -31.06 30.92 5.22
N GLN A 51 -30.81 32.13 4.71
CA GLN A 51 -30.73 33.33 5.55
C GLN A 51 -32.06 33.66 6.25
N GLU A 52 -33.18 33.31 5.62
CA GLU A 52 -34.52 33.53 6.18
C GLU A 52 -34.85 32.57 7.34
N GLN A 53 -34.04 31.52 7.54
CA GLN A 53 -34.25 30.51 8.59
C GLN A 53 -33.49 30.83 9.90
N ILE A 54 -32.66 31.87 9.93
CA ILE A 54 -31.84 32.23 11.10
C ILE A 54 -32.72 32.96 12.14
N LEU A 55 -32.76 32.45 13.37
CA LEU A 55 -33.51 33.07 14.47
C LEU A 55 -32.75 34.26 15.09
N GLU A 56 -33.44 35.12 15.86
CA GLU A 56 -32.88 36.36 16.43
C GLU A 56 -31.65 36.15 17.34
N ASN A 57 -31.49 34.96 17.92
CA ASN A 57 -30.40 34.58 18.81
C ASN A 57 -29.40 33.59 18.17
N GLU A 58 -29.45 33.43 16.85
CA GLU A 58 -28.58 32.55 16.09
C GLU A 58 -27.63 33.34 15.18
N GLU A 59 -26.45 32.79 14.95
CA GLU A 59 -25.51 33.28 13.94
C GLU A 59 -25.13 32.14 13.00
N ALA A 60 -24.97 32.46 11.71
CA ALA A 60 -24.63 31.47 10.71
C ALA A 60 -23.14 31.55 10.34
N ILE A 61 -22.47 30.41 10.34
CA ILE A 61 -21.11 30.27 9.82
C ILE A 61 -21.20 29.62 8.43
N ALA A 62 -20.93 30.41 7.39
CA ALA A 62 -20.97 29.92 6.03
C ALA A 62 -19.83 28.91 5.76
N LEU A 63 -20.20 27.72 5.28
CA LEU A 63 -19.23 26.70 4.89
C LEU A 63 -18.68 26.95 3.47
N SER A 64 -17.52 26.34 3.17
CA SER A 64 -16.93 26.42 1.84
C SER A 64 -17.87 25.85 0.77
N ARG A 65 -18.11 26.65 -0.26
CA ARG A 65 -18.98 26.30 -1.39
C ARG A 65 -18.22 25.78 -2.60
N LYS A 66 -16.90 25.80 -2.56
CA LYS A 66 -16.07 25.25 -3.64
C LYS A 66 -14.82 24.62 -3.07
N ASP A 67 -14.56 23.41 -3.52
CA ASP A 67 -13.33 22.71 -3.24
C ASP A 67 -12.20 23.35 -4.06
N ARG A 68 -11.12 23.75 -3.38
CA ARG A 68 -9.92 24.37 -3.99
C ARG A 68 -8.64 23.60 -3.65
N THR A 69 -8.77 22.35 -3.19
CA THR A 69 -7.63 21.58 -2.71
C THR A 69 -6.79 20.99 -3.84
N ILE A 70 -7.35 20.92 -5.05
CA ILE A 70 -6.67 20.39 -6.24
C ILE A 70 -6.28 21.55 -7.15
N GLN A 71 -5.02 21.58 -7.56
CA GLN A 71 -4.42 22.61 -8.39
C GLN A 71 -3.42 21.98 -9.36
N HIS A 72 -3.03 22.71 -10.40
CA HIS A 72 -1.97 22.29 -11.34
C HIS A 72 -2.20 20.92 -11.98
N VAL A 73 -3.43 20.66 -12.41
CA VAL A 73 -3.80 19.41 -13.07
C VAL A 73 -3.25 19.37 -14.49
N GLU A 74 -2.40 18.40 -14.78
CA GLU A 74 -1.83 18.14 -16.11
C GLU A 74 -2.16 16.71 -16.55
N VAL A 75 -2.54 16.54 -17.81
CA VAL A 75 -2.94 15.25 -18.37
C VAL A 75 -2.20 15.00 -19.68
N PHE A 76 -1.50 13.87 -19.76
CA PHE A 76 -0.77 13.44 -20.94
C PHE A 76 -1.23 12.05 -21.38
N CYS A 77 -1.52 11.87 -22.66
CA CYS A 77 -1.85 10.58 -23.26
C CYS A 77 -0.77 10.20 -24.27
N TYR A 78 0.00 9.16 -23.97
CA TYR A 78 1.06 8.65 -24.85
C TYR A 78 0.64 7.40 -25.63
N ALA A 79 -0.50 6.79 -25.28
CA ALA A 79 -1.05 5.66 -26.03
C ALA A 79 -1.57 6.14 -27.38
N SER A 80 -1.54 5.26 -28.40
CA SER A 80 -2.09 5.59 -29.71
C SER A 80 -3.59 5.90 -29.58
N GLN A 81 -4.00 7.01 -30.20
CA GLN A 81 -5.40 7.42 -30.29
C GLN A 81 -5.92 6.94 -31.64
N ASP A 82 -6.81 5.95 -31.62
CA ASP A 82 -7.47 5.48 -32.83
C ASP A 82 -8.64 6.44 -33.10
N LEU A 83 -8.52 7.29 -34.14
CA LEU A 83 -9.45 8.40 -34.44
C LEU A 83 -10.88 7.98 -34.85
N HIS A 84 -11.21 6.68 -34.83
CA HIS A 84 -12.38 6.14 -35.53
C HIS A 84 -13.37 5.31 -34.70
N GLU A 85 -13.23 5.24 -33.37
CA GLU A 85 -14.20 4.51 -32.54
C GLU A 85 -14.72 5.37 -31.38
N ASP A 86 -16.01 5.67 -31.39
CA ASP A 86 -16.76 6.04 -30.18
C ASP A 86 -16.80 4.81 -29.27
N VAL A 87 -15.74 4.62 -28.48
CA VAL A 87 -15.64 3.48 -27.57
C VAL A 87 -16.35 3.80 -26.27
N GLU A 88 -17.45 3.10 -26.02
CA GLU A 88 -18.10 3.09 -24.72
C GLU A 88 -17.38 2.12 -23.76
N GLU A 89 -17.33 2.53 -22.49
CA GLU A 89 -16.80 1.72 -21.40
C GLU A 89 -17.69 0.48 -21.19
N VAL A 90 -17.07 -0.71 -21.10
CA VAL A 90 -17.81 -1.97 -20.98
C VAL A 90 -18.67 -1.98 -19.72
N GLY A 91 -19.96 -2.23 -19.89
CA GLY A 91 -20.94 -2.29 -18.81
C GLY A 91 -21.48 -0.92 -18.37
N ALA A 92 -21.14 0.18 -19.07
CA ALA A 92 -21.74 1.50 -18.85
C ALA A 92 -23.27 1.38 -18.74
N LEU A 93 -23.85 1.86 -17.62
CA LEU A 93 -25.29 2.03 -17.53
C LEU A 93 -25.62 3.22 -18.43
N GLN A 94 -26.50 3.04 -19.43
CA GLN A 94 -27.03 4.16 -20.20
C GLN A 94 -27.64 5.15 -19.21
N LYS A 95 -27.02 6.33 -19.08
CA LYS A 95 -27.58 7.43 -18.28
C LYS A 95 -28.83 7.93 -19.02
N ASN A 96 -29.97 7.31 -18.74
CA ASN A 96 -31.25 7.95 -19.01
C ASN A 96 -31.27 9.23 -18.17
N HIS A 97 -31.06 10.36 -18.83
CA HIS A 97 -31.32 11.69 -18.27
C HIS A 97 -32.83 11.84 -18.06
N THR A 98 -33.37 11.22 -17.02
CA THR A 98 -34.66 11.62 -16.49
C THR A 98 -34.39 12.70 -15.45
N SER A 99 -34.44 13.95 -15.91
CA SER A 99 -34.69 15.11 -15.06
C SER A 99 -35.81 14.74 -14.09
N VAL A 100 -35.48 14.57 -12.82
CA VAL A 100 -36.48 14.50 -11.75
C VAL A 100 -37.01 15.92 -11.59
N THR A 101 -38.03 16.24 -12.38
CA THR A 101 -38.84 17.43 -12.18
C THR A 101 -39.77 17.14 -11.01
N SER A 102 -39.55 17.82 -9.89
CA SER A 102 -40.47 17.81 -8.76
C SER A 102 -41.83 18.33 -9.22
N THR A 103 -42.85 17.49 -9.17
CA THR A 103 -44.25 17.93 -9.22
C THR A 103 -44.87 17.61 -7.87
N ASN A 104 -45.21 18.68 -7.15
CA ASN A 104 -46.08 18.61 -5.99
C ASN A 104 -47.47 18.20 -6.46
N SER A 105 -48.04 17.17 -5.84
CA SER A 105 -49.49 16.92 -5.85
C SER A 105 -49.85 16.26 -4.53
N THR A 106 -50.35 17.08 -3.62
CA THR A 106 -51.04 16.65 -2.41
C THR A 106 -52.43 16.15 -2.81
N GLU A 107 -52.80 14.92 -2.48
CA GLU A 107 -54.04 14.59 -1.76
C GLU A 107 -54.17 13.11 -1.41
N VAL A 108 -54.94 12.90 -0.36
CA VAL A 108 -55.01 11.78 0.60
C VAL A 108 -55.93 10.65 0.12
N ALA A 109 -55.59 9.38 0.43
CA ALA A 109 -56.41 8.43 1.21
C ALA A 109 -56.10 6.95 0.94
N ASP A 110 -55.78 6.26 2.04
CA ASP A 110 -56.03 4.85 2.41
C ASP A 110 -56.28 3.76 1.35
N SER A 111 -55.47 2.71 1.42
CA SER A 111 -55.98 1.33 1.59
C SER A 111 -54.85 0.38 1.97
N ALA A 112 -55.07 -0.35 3.07
CA ALA A 112 -54.31 -1.51 3.48
C ALA A 112 -54.19 -2.58 2.39
N CYS A 113 -53.07 -3.32 2.37
CA CYS A 113 -53.03 -4.78 2.24
C CYS A 113 -51.58 -5.30 2.27
N LEU A 114 -51.22 -5.99 3.36
CA LEU A 114 -50.31 -7.14 3.30
C LEU A 114 -51.06 -8.30 2.64
N PRO A 115 -50.40 -9.13 1.81
CA PRO A 115 -49.94 -10.45 2.27
C PRO A 115 -48.64 -10.90 1.53
N LYS A 116 -47.93 -11.99 1.81
CA LYS A 116 -47.87 -13.03 2.85
C LYS A 116 -46.54 -13.75 2.61
N GLU A 117 -46.02 -14.31 3.69
CA GLU A 117 -45.02 -15.38 3.70
C GLU A 117 -45.47 -16.58 2.86
N ASN A 118 -44.51 -17.29 2.28
CA ASN A 118 -44.61 -18.72 2.02
C ASN A 118 -43.26 -19.36 2.41
N GLU A 119 -43.28 -20.06 3.55
CA GLU A 119 -42.54 -21.29 3.82
C GLU A 119 -42.66 -22.26 2.62
N SER A 120 -41.80 -23.22 2.30
CA SER A 120 -40.78 -24.00 3.00
C SER A 120 -40.09 -24.88 1.93
N LEU A 121 -38.88 -25.39 2.21
CA LEU A 121 -38.59 -26.83 2.12
C LEU A 121 -37.17 -27.15 2.67
N SER A 122 -37.20 -27.92 3.76
CA SER A 122 -36.28 -28.97 4.21
C SER A 122 -34.79 -28.67 4.48
N THR A 123 -34.53 -28.48 5.77
CA THR A 123 -33.52 -29.15 6.61
C THR A 123 -32.81 -30.39 6.06
N GLU A 124 -31.48 -30.41 6.16
CA GLU A 124 -30.75 -31.50 6.83
C GLU A 124 -29.82 -30.91 7.89
N ASN A 125 -30.04 -31.37 9.13
CA ASN A 125 -29.31 -31.04 10.34
C ASN A 125 -28.15 -32.04 10.49
N CYS A 126 -27.01 -31.58 11.01
CA CYS A 126 -26.23 -32.38 11.93
C CYS A 126 -25.48 -31.45 12.90
N GLU A 127 -26.01 -31.32 14.11
CA GLU A 127 -25.40 -30.59 15.23
C GLU A 127 -24.67 -31.56 16.18
N LYS A 128 -23.48 -31.11 16.62
CA LYS A 128 -22.92 -31.14 18.00
C LYS A 128 -22.30 -32.45 18.54
N PRO A 129 -21.38 -32.40 19.56
CA PRO A 129 -21.28 -31.36 20.59
C PRO A 129 -19.90 -30.78 20.94
N ILE A 130 -19.99 -29.64 21.64
CA ILE A 130 -18.98 -28.92 22.40
C ILE A 130 -18.54 -29.75 23.61
N GLU A 131 -17.26 -29.75 23.97
CA GLU A 131 -16.84 -29.65 25.38
C GLU A 131 -15.38 -29.18 25.56
N GLN A 132 -15.24 -28.19 26.45
CA GLN A 132 -14.13 -27.93 27.39
C GLN A 132 -12.79 -27.36 26.88
N THR A 133 -12.58 -26.08 27.21
CA THR A 133 -11.28 -25.42 27.39
C THR A 133 -10.51 -26.03 28.56
N PRO A 134 -9.17 -26.05 28.52
CA PRO A 134 -8.47 -25.13 29.41
C PRO A 134 -7.26 -24.41 28.79
N SER A 135 -6.93 -23.31 29.45
CA SER A 135 -5.84 -22.37 29.27
C SER A 135 -4.44 -22.96 29.01
N SER A 136 -3.68 -22.29 28.13
CA SER A 136 -2.23 -22.09 28.33
C SER A 136 -1.68 -21.05 27.35
N HIS A 137 -0.95 -20.07 27.89
CA HIS A 137 -0.05 -19.16 27.18
C HIS A 137 0.93 -19.92 26.27
N PRO A 138 1.51 -19.22 25.28
CA PRO A 138 2.96 -19.34 25.14
C PRO A 138 3.63 -17.97 25.00
N GLU A 139 4.48 -17.66 25.98
CA GLU A 139 5.72 -16.92 25.77
C GLU A 139 6.59 -17.75 24.83
N SER A 140 7.16 -17.14 23.79
CA SER A 140 8.29 -17.73 23.06
C SER A 140 9.51 -16.84 23.24
N VAL A 141 10.27 -17.16 24.27
CA VAL A 141 11.68 -16.80 24.42
C VAL A 141 12.44 -17.54 23.31
N LEU A 142 13.19 -16.82 22.49
CA LEU A 142 14.12 -17.42 21.54
C LEU A 142 15.45 -17.65 22.25
N GLU A 143 15.74 -18.91 22.60
CA GLU A 143 17.04 -19.34 23.09
C GLU A 143 18.10 -19.28 21.98
N ILE A 144 19.23 -18.70 22.35
CA ILE A 144 20.48 -18.59 21.60
C ILE A 144 21.22 -19.93 21.76
N ASN A 145 21.61 -20.57 20.65
CA ASN A 145 22.60 -21.65 20.67
C ASN A 145 23.93 -21.13 20.14
N ASP A 146 24.88 -20.98 21.06
CA ASP A 146 26.31 -20.85 20.83
C ASP A 146 26.91 -22.17 20.37
N VAL A 147 27.76 -22.13 19.34
CA VAL A 147 28.82 -23.14 19.18
C VAL A 147 30.13 -22.43 18.84
N GLU A 148 31.05 -22.55 19.79
CA GLU A 148 32.42 -22.07 19.75
C GLU A 148 33.36 -23.11 19.11
N THR A 149 34.41 -22.57 18.51
CA THR A 149 35.51 -23.17 17.75
C THR A 149 36.35 -24.18 18.54
N THR A 150 36.77 -25.29 17.91
CA THR A 150 38.08 -25.93 18.17
C THR A 150 38.65 -26.54 16.89
N GLY A 151 39.97 -26.41 16.72
CA GLY A 151 40.69 -26.72 15.48
C GLY A 151 41.59 -27.96 15.50
N ALA A 152 42.35 -28.05 14.41
CA ALA A 152 43.52 -28.88 14.10
C ALA A 152 43.29 -30.36 13.74
N LYS A 153 43.60 -30.72 12.49
CA LYS A 153 44.88 -31.37 12.14
C LYS A 153 45.11 -31.44 10.62
N GLU A 154 46.38 -31.26 10.28
CA GLU A 154 47.02 -31.29 8.98
C GLU A 154 46.91 -32.65 8.27
N ASN A 155 47.03 -32.65 6.95
CA ASN A 155 47.98 -33.50 6.24
C ASN A 155 48.25 -32.94 4.84
N HIS A 156 49.55 -32.80 4.56
CA HIS A 156 50.18 -32.40 3.32
C HIS A 156 50.81 -33.65 2.69
N CYS A 157 50.79 -33.75 1.35
CA CYS A 157 51.81 -34.47 0.55
C CYS A 157 51.67 -34.07 -0.92
N ASP A 158 52.50 -33.10 -1.32
CA ASP A 158 53.48 -33.09 -2.41
C ASP A 158 53.33 -33.89 -3.74
N ASP A 159 53.67 -33.12 -4.79
CA ASP A 159 54.53 -33.45 -5.95
C ASP A 159 53.90 -34.09 -7.21
N LYS A 160 53.71 -33.28 -8.28
CA LYS A 160 54.68 -33.19 -9.40
C LYS A 160 54.26 -32.23 -10.51
N THR A 161 55.22 -31.38 -10.86
CA THR A 161 55.31 -30.47 -12.01
C THR A 161 55.52 -31.22 -13.33
N CYS A 162 54.90 -30.76 -14.43
CA CYS A 162 55.55 -30.71 -15.74
C CYS A 162 54.90 -29.62 -16.62
N VAL A 163 55.74 -28.94 -17.40
CA VAL A 163 55.51 -27.71 -18.18
C VAL A 163 55.64 -28.02 -19.69
N GLN A 164 55.00 -27.17 -20.53
CA GLN A 164 55.15 -26.98 -22.00
C GLN A 164 54.47 -28.02 -22.91
N SER A 165 53.88 -27.71 -24.08
CA SER A 165 53.78 -26.51 -24.93
C SER A 165 52.83 -26.75 -26.12
N SER A 166 52.22 -25.66 -26.63
CA SER A 166 51.85 -25.32 -28.03
C SER A 166 50.81 -26.09 -28.89
N SER A 167 49.97 -25.24 -29.52
CA SER A 167 49.35 -25.25 -30.87
C SER A 167 48.14 -26.13 -31.20
N GLU A 168 47.01 -25.43 -31.42
CA GLU A 168 46.03 -25.50 -32.53
C GLU A 168 45.75 -26.84 -33.23
N GLU A 169 44.50 -27.32 -33.19
CA GLU A 169 43.59 -27.36 -34.35
C GLU A 169 42.19 -27.91 -33.98
N GLU A 170 41.28 -27.70 -34.91
CA GLU A 170 39.82 -27.68 -34.86
C GLU A 170 39.13 -29.03 -34.51
N GLY A 171 37.96 -28.93 -33.89
CA GLY A 171 37.03 -30.03 -33.69
C GLY A 171 35.63 -29.50 -33.41
N SER A 172 34.82 -29.42 -34.47
CA SER A 172 33.42 -29.03 -34.45
C SER A 172 32.56 -30.01 -33.65
N GLU A 173 31.81 -29.54 -32.65
CA GLU A 173 30.60 -30.22 -32.19
C GLU A 173 29.45 -29.22 -32.09
N ASN A 174 28.51 -29.37 -33.03
CA ASN A 174 27.20 -28.76 -33.02
C ASN A 174 26.38 -29.32 -31.84
N VAL A 175 26.02 -28.46 -30.89
CA VAL A 175 24.81 -28.68 -30.08
C VAL A 175 23.95 -27.43 -30.17
N SER A 176 22.91 -27.56 -30.98
CA SER A 176 21.80 -26.63 -31.12
C SER A 176 21.02 -26.52 -29.80
N THR A 177 21.36 -25.56 -28.95
CA THR A 177 20.40 -25.06 -27.95
C THR A 177 19.42 -24.14 -28.66
N ALA A 178 18.27 -24.73 -29.01
CA ALA A 178 17.11 -24.02 -29.50
C ALA A 178 16.77 -22.87 -28.54
N GLU A 179 16.91 -21.64 -29.04
CA GLU A 179 16.29 -20.48 -28.44
C GLU A 179 14.77 -20.69 -28.48
N ASP A 180 14.17 -20.97 -27.32
CA ASP A 180 12.73 -20.87 -27.13
C ASP A 180 12.33 -19.38 -27.16
N ASN A 181 12.30 -18.84 -28.37
CA ASN A 181 11.81 -17.51 -28.68
C ASN A 181 10.31 -17.57 -28.99
N THR A 182 9.49 -18.07 -28.06
CA THR A 182 8.06 -17.77 -28.04
C THR A 182 7.82 -16.40 -27.40
N LYS A 183 8.36 -15.34 -28.02
CA LYS A 183 7.96 -13.96 -27.72
C LYS A 183 6.51 -13.80 -28.15
N GLN A 184 5.59 -13.91 -27.20
CA GLN A 184 4.21 -13.47 -27.43
C GLN A 184 4.24 -12.05 -28.01
N PRO A 185 3.44 -11.74 -29.05
CA PRO A 185 3.42 -10.41 -29.61
C PRO A 185 3.06 -9.41 -28.51
N LYS A 186 3.92 -8.40 -28.30
CA LYS A 186 3.62 -7.29 -27.40
C LYS A 186 2.29 -6.68 -27.86
N LYS A 187 1.22 -6.91 -27.10
CA LYS A 187 -0.05 -6.26 -27.35
C LYS A 187 0.15 -4.77 -27.13
N ASN A 188 0.10 -3.99 -28.19
CA ASN A 188 0.13 -2.54 -28.09
C ASN A 188 -1.21 -2.09 -27.49
N ILE A 189 -1.15 -1.45 -26.32
CA ILE A 189 -2.33 -0.94 -25.63
C ILE A 189 -2.69 0.42 -26.23
N THR A 190 -3.89 0.54 -26.80
CA THR A 190 -4.39 1.80 -27.36
C THR A 190 -5.26 2.54 -26.34
N TYR A 191 -5.45 3.85 -26.52
CA TYR A 191 -6.30 4.65 -25.62
C TYR A 191 -7.75 4.13 -25.60
N SER A 192 -8.26 3.73 -26.76
CA SER A 192 -9.59 3.12 -26.93
C SER A 192 -9.75 1.85 -26.08
N GLN A 193 -8.71 1.03 -25.97
CA GLN A 193 -8.73 -0.15 -25.09
C GLN A 193 -8.76 0.22 -23.60
N ILE A 194 -8.08 1.31 -23.21
CA ILE A 194 -8.12 1.82 -21.82
C ILE A 194 -9.52 2.31 -21.48
N ILE A 195 -10.16 3.07 -22.38
CA ILE A 195 -11.54 3.53 -22.22
C ILE A 195 -12.50 2.34 -22.10
N LYS A 196 -12.38 1.36 -22.99
CA LYS A 196 -13.21 0.15 -23.00
C LYS A 196 -13.15 -0.58 -21.66
N GLU A 197 -11.96 -0.74 -21.10
CA GLU A 197 -11.72 -1.45 -19.84
C GLU A 197 -11.76 -0.53 -18.61
N GLY A 198 -12.29 0.69 -18.73
CA GLY A 198 -12.17 1.76 -17.73
C GLY A 198 -12.62 1.39 -16.32
N ARG A 199 -13.61 0.50 -16.18
CA ARG A 199 -14.14 0.04 -14.88
C ARG A 199 -13.20 -0.88 -14.12
N ARG A 200 -12.21 -1.44 -14.79
CA ARG A 200 -11.20 -2.30 -14.16
C ARG A 200 -10.13 -1.50 -13.44
N PHE A 201 -10.08 -0.19 -13.68
CA PHE A 201 -9.23 0.73 -12.96
C PHE A 201 -9.93 1.18 -11.69
N ASN A 202 -9.16 1.27 -10.61
CA ASN A 202 -9.51 2.00 -9.41
C ASN A 202 -8.31 2.88 -9.08
N ILE A 203 -8.37 4.15 -9.47
CA ILE A 203 -7.26 5.09 -9.41
C ILE A 203 -7.44 5.92 -8.15
N ASP A 204 -6.61 5.67 -7.15
CA ASP A 204 -6.61 6.38 -5.89
C ASP A 204 -6.09 7.82 -6.05
N LEU A 205 -6.76 8.79 -5.43
CA LEU A 205 -6.21 10.13 -5.25
C LEU A 205 -5.08 10.16 -4.20
N VAL A 206 -5.05 9.18 -3.31
CA VAL A 206 -4.05 9.05 -2.24
C VAL A 206 -3.21 7.79 -2.45
N SER A 207 -1.91 7.98 -2.67
CA SER A 207 -0.95 6.86 -2.74
C SER A 207 -0.34 6.61 -1.37
N LYS A 208 -0.85 5.59 -0.67
CA LYS A 208 -0.33 5.13 0.63
C LYS A 208 -0.27 3.62 0.69
N LEU A 209 0.55 3.12 1.61
CA LEU A 209 0.64 1.70 1.97
C LEU A 209 0.17 1.51 3.40
N LEU A 210 -0.32 0.32 3.71
CA LEU A 210 -0.70 -0.06 5.06
C LEU A 210 0.44 -0.87 5.68
N TYR A 211 1.02 -0.39 6.78
CA TYR A 211 1.96 -1.21 7.55
C TYR A 211 1.25 -2.44 8.12
N SER A 212 1.95 -3.57 8.17
CA SER A 212 1.44 -4.81 8.73
C SER A 212 1.15 -4.66 10.23
N ARG A 213 1.84 -3.76 10.94
CA ARG A 213 1.57 -3.35 12.33
C ARG A 213 1.47 -1.82 12.41
N GLY A 214 0.46 -1.32 13.09
CA GLY A 214 0.23 0.12 13.20
C GLY A 214 -1.23 0.46 13.46
N LEU A 215 -1.49 1.74 13.72
CA LEU A 215 -2.79 2.20 14.22
C LEU A 215 -3.97 1.78 13.34
N LEU A 216 -3.85 1.93 12.02
CA LEU A 216 -4.94 1.64 11.09
C LEU A 216 -5.23 0.14 10.96
N ILE A 217 -4.20 -0.70 10.79
CA ILE A 217 -4.41 -2.16 10.69
C ILE A 217 -4.94 -2.72 12.02
N ASP A 218 -4.45 -2.21 13.15
CA ASP A 218 -4.90 -2.64 14.47
C ASP A 218 -6.36 -2.19 14.71
N LEU A 219 -6.73 -0.98 14.26
CA LEU A 219 -8.12 -0.51 14.31
C LEU A 219 -9.05 -1.37 13.44
N LEU A 220 -8.67 -1.65 12.19
CA LEU A 220 -9.45 -2.48 11.26
C LEU A 220 -9.78 -3.85 11.85
N ILE A 221 -8.78 -4.48 12.51
CA ILE A 221 -8.94 -5.78 13.18
C ILE A 221 -9.82 -5.61 14.42
N LYS A 222 -9.51 -4.64 15.29
CA LYS A 222 -10.21 -4.44 16.57
C LYS A 222 -11.69 -4.09 16.40
N SER A 223 -12.03 -3.33 15.36
CA SER A 223 -13.41 -2.95 15.04
C SER A 223 -14.15 -3.98 14.17
N ASN A 224 -13.48 -5.06 13.73
CA ASN A 224 -13.98 -6.02 12.74
C ASN A 224 -14.38 -5.42 11.38
N VAL A 225 -13.90 -4.21 11.07
CA VAL A 225 -14.06 -3.56 9.76
C VAL A 225 -13.21 -4.25 8.68
N SER A 226 -12.14 -4.96 9.08
CA SER A 226 -11.31 -5.75 8.18
C SER A 226 -12.06 -6.82 7.38
N ARG A 227 -13.31 -7.15 7.72
CA ARG A 227 -14.15 -8.09 6.97
C ARG A 227 -14.70 -7.52 5.66
N TYR A 228 -14.65 -6.20 5.48
CA TYR A 228 -15.18 -5.52 4.30
C TYR A 228 -14.13 -5.27 3.21
N ALA A 229 -12.86 -5.58 3.47
CA ALA A 229 -11.78 -5.39 2.51
C ALA A 229 -10.83 -6.58 2.52
N GLU A 230 -10.31 -6.90 1.33
CA GLU A 230 -9.21 -7.84 1.16
C GLU A 230 -7.90 -7.09 0.95
N PHE A 231 -6.77 -7.72 1.27
CA PHE A 231 -5.46 -7.10 1.16
C PHE A 231 -4.48 -7.97 0.36
N LYS A 232 -3.62 -7.32 -0.40
CA LYS A 232 -2.46 -7.94 -1.08
C LYS A 232 -1.17 -7.51 -0.41
N ASN A 233 -0.24 -8.45 -0.28
CA ASN A 233 1.10 -8.17 0.18
C ASN A 233 1.89 -7.39 -0.87
N ILE A 234 2.64 -6.38 -0.43
CA ILE A 234 3.73 -5.84 -1.24
C ILE A 234 4.87 -6.85 -1.20
N THR A 235 5.43 -7.18 -2.36
CA THR A 235 6.41 -8.28 -2.50
C THR A 235 7.85 -7.81 -2.66
N ARG A 236 8.04 -6.54 -3.05
CA ARG A 236 9.35 -5.97 -3.35
C ARG A 236 9.44 -4.52 -2.87
N ILE A 237 10.58 -4.19 -2.28
CA ILE A 237 10.99 -2.81 -2.01
C ILE A 237 12.11 -2.49 -3.00
N LEU A 238 12.02 -1.34 -3.64
CA LEU A 238 12.92 -0.94 -4.72
C LEU A 238 13.62 0.37 -4.34
N ALA A 239 14.90 0.46 -4.67
CA ALA A 239 15.69 1.69 -4.57
C ALA A 239 16.21 2.08 -5.95
N PHE A 240 16.39 3.37 -6.18
CA PHE A 240 16.98 3.89 -7.42
C PHE A 240 18.41 4.32 -7.16
N ARG A 241 19.37 3.68 -7.83
CA ARG A 241 20.79 3.99 -7.67
C ARG A 241 21.52 3.88 -9.00
N GLU A 242 22.37 4.85 -9.28
CA GLU A 242 23.23 4.86 -10.48
C GLU A 242 22.45 4.62 -11.79
N GLY A 243 21.25 5.19 -11.88
CA GLY A 243 20.38 5.05 -13.06
C GLY A 243 19.59 3.73 -13.12
N ARG A 244 19.68 2.88 -12.10
CA ARG A 244 19.06 1.54 -12.07
C ARG A 244 18.08 1.41 -10.91
N VAL A 245 16.98 0.71 -11.17
CA VAL A 245 16.03 0.28 -10.15
C VAL A 245 16.46 -1.10 -9.64
N GLU A 246 16.71 -1.20 -8.34
CA GLU A 246 17.24 -2.41 -7.71
C GLU A 246 16.40 -2.81 -6.50
N GLN A 247 16.32 -4.12 -6.23
CA GLN A 247 15.54 -4.62 -5.10
C GLN A 247 16.35 -4.55 -3.80
N VAL A 248 15.72 -3.97 -2.77
CA VAL A 248 16.30 -3.85 -1.43
C VAL A 248 16.08 -5.15 -0.66
N PRO A 249 17.11 -5.74 -0.03
CA PRO A 249 16.96 -6.90 0.83
C PRO A 249 16.03 -6.63 2.02
N CYS A 250 15.01 -7.48 2.22
CA CYS A 250 13.99 -7.29 3.26
C CYS A 250 14.03 -8.37 4.35
N SER A 251 14.96 -9.32 4.27
CA SER A 251 15.14 -10.39 5.25
C SER A 251 16.61 -10.72 5.44
N ARG A 252 16.94 -11.40 6.54
CA ARG A 252 18.31 -11.92 6.77
C ARG A 252 18.78 -12.80 5.61
N ALA A 253 17.88 -13.62 5.04
CA ALA A 253 18.16 -14.44 3.88
C ALA A 253 18.46 -13.59 2.63
N ASP A 254 17.69 -12.52 2.39
CA ASP A 254 17.94 -11.61 1.27
C ASP A 254 19.28 -10.88 1.43
N VAL A 255 19.61 -10.42 2.64
CA VAL A 255 20.90 -9.77 2.93
C VAL A 255 22.04 -10.76 2.66
N PHE A 256 21.90 -12.02 3.09
CA PHE A 256 22.88 -13.06 2.83
C PHE A 256 23.05 -13.34 1.33
N ASN A 257 21.95 -13.42 0.57
CA ASN A 257 21.96 -13.71 -0.87
C ASN A 257 22.27 -12.47 -1.74
N SER A 258 22.32 -11.27 -1.17
CA SER A 258 22.59 -10.05 -1.92
C SER A 258 23.98 -10.07 -2.54
N LYS A 259 24.05 -9.79 -3.85
CA LYS A 259 25.29 -9.60 -4.61
C LYS A 259 25.77 -8.14 -4.62
N GLN A 260 24.93 -7.22 -4.14
CA GLN A 260 25.20 -5.78 -4.12
C GLN A 260 25.92 -5.34 -2.84
N LEU A 261 25.87 -6.17 -1.79
CA LEU A 261 26.53 -5.91 -0.52
C LEU A 261 27.74 -6.80 -0.36
N THR A 262 28.86 -6.22 0.04
CA THR A 262 30.05 -6.98 0.44
C THR A 262 29.79 -7.74 1.75
N MET A 263 30.60 -8.77 2.05
CA MET A 263 30.47 -9.51 3.32
C MET A 263 30.64 -8.61 4.55
N VAL A 264 31.47 -7.57 4.45
CA VAL A 264 31.67 -6.60 5.53
C VAL A 264 30.43 -5.73 5.71
N GLU A 265 29.86 -5.20 4.62
CA GLU A 265 28.62 -4.42 4.66
C GLU A 265 27.44 -5.23 5.20
N LYS A 266 27.32 -6.51 4.85
CA LYS A 266 26.28 -7.40 5.40
C LYS A 266 26.36 -7.47 6.93
N ARG A 267 27.58 -7.59 7.49
CA ARG A 267 27.79 -7.63 8.95
C ARG A 267 27.48 -6.27 9.59
N MET A 268 27.93 -5.18 8.99
CA MET A 268 27.67 -3.80 9.46
C MET A 268 26.17 -3.52 9.51
N LEU A 269 25.45 -3.86 8.43
CA LEU A 269 24.00 -3.70 8.34
C LEU A 269 23.28 -4.53 9.39
N MET A 270 23.57 -5.84 9.47
CA MET A 270 22.90 -6.70 10.46
C MET A 270 23.16 -6.25 11.89
N LYS A 271 24.39 -5.79 12.21
CA LYS A 271 24.71 -5.24 13.54
C LYS A 271 23.87 -4.00 13.83
N PHE A 272 23.82 -3.06 12.88
CA PHE A 272 23.06 -1.82 13.06
C PHE A 272 21.55 -2.05 13.16
N LEU A 273 20.97 -2.92 12.32
CA LEU A 273 19.55 -3.25 12.38
C LEU A 273 19.16 -3.97 13.69
N THR A 274 20.07 -4.78 14.24
CA THR A 274 19.87 -5.41 15.55
C THR A 274 19.81 -4.34 16.64
N PHE A 275 20.75 -3.39 16.64
CA PHE A 275 20.69 -2.23 17.52
C PHE A 275 19.37 -1.45 17.36
N CYS A 276 18.93 -1.16 16.13
CA CYS A 276 17.68 -0.39 15.92
C CYS A 276 16.42 -1.09 16.46
N MET A 277 16.40 -2.43 16.56
CA MET A 277 15.26 -3.15 17.14
C MET A 277 15.10 -2.90 18.63
N GLU A 278 16.21 -2.66 19.32
CA GLU A 278 16.34 -2.54 20.79
C GLU A 278 16.94 -1.19 21.17
N TYR A 279 16.80 -0.16 20.32
CA TYR A 279 17.52 1.10 20.50
C TYR A 279 17.17 1.78 21.83
N GLU A 280 15.94 1.63 22.33
CA GLU A 280 15.54 2.20 23.62
C GLU A 280 16.29 1.59 24.82
N GLU A 281 16.85 0.39 24.66
CA GLU A 281 17.66 -0.30 25.68
C GLU A 281 19.13 0.15 25.65
N HIS A 282 19.52 0.91 24.62
CA HIS A 282 20.89 1.37 24.37
C HIS A 282 20.97 2.90 24.16
N PRO A 283 20.53 3.72 25.13
CA PRO A 283 20.62 5.18 25.03
C PRO A 283 22.06 5.68 24.80
N GLU A 284 23.06 4.97 25.32
CA GLU A 284 24.48 5.31 25.19
C GLU A 284 24.99 5.33 23.74
N GLU A 285 24.32 4.65 22.80
CA GLU A 285 24.73 4.56 21.39
C GLU A 285 24.24 5.75 20.54
N TYR A 286 23.35 6.59 21.09
CA TYR A 286 22.84 7.79 20.41
C TYR A 286 22.75 9.04 21.32
N GLU A 287 23.13 8.92 22.59
CA GLU A 287 23.22 10.04 23.52
C GLU A 287 24.12 11.15 22.93
N GLY A 288 23.65 12.40 22.99
CA GLY A 288 24.32 13.55 22.38
C GLY A 288 24.06 13.73 20.88
N TYR A 289 23.32 12.83 20.23
CA TYR A 289 22.89 12.93 18.84
C TYR A 289 21.37 13.04 18.66
N GLU A 290 20.63 13.27 19.74
CA GLU A 290 19.16 13.25 19.73
C GLU A 290 18.55 14.34 18.83
N ASP A 291 19.12 15.55 18.90
CA ASP A 291 18.61 16.74 18.20
C ASP A 291 19.20 16.95 16.80
N ILE A 292 20.16 16.11 16.38
CA ILE A 292 20.67 16.15 15.00
C ILE A 292 19.79 15.34 14.06
N THR A 293 19.99 15.52 12.77
CA THR A 293 19.23 14.74 11.78
C THR A 293 19.65 13.27 11.79
N PHE A 294 18.71 12.37 11.49
CA PHE A 294 19.03 10.95 11.37
C PHE A 294 20.10 10.68 10.30
N SER A 295 20.12 11.47 9.22
CA SER A 295 21.17 11.39 8.18
C SER A 295 22.56 11.69 8.74
N GLU A 296 22.69 12.71 9.59
CA GLU A 296 23.95 13.05 10.25
C GLU A 296 24.37 12.00 11.27
N TYR A 297 23.42 11.48 12.05
CA TYR A 297 23.68 10.38 12.98
C TYR A 297 24.20 9.14 12.24
N LEU A 298 23.59 8.75 11.11
CA LEU A 298 24.06 7.60 10.31
C LEU A 298 25.52 7.77 9.81
N LYS A 299 26.00 9.00 9.64
CA LYS A 299 27.39 9.28 9.25
C LYS A 299 28.39 9.08 10.39
N THR A 300 27.96 9.17 11.65
CA THR A 300 28.81 8.87 12.82
C THR A 300 28.89 7.36 13.09
N GLN A 301 27.94 6.60 12.56
CA GLN A 301 27.87 5.15 12.70
C GLN A 301 28.87 4.42 11.82
N LYS A 302 29.18 3.17 12.20
CA LYS A 302 30.03 2.25 11.43
C LYS A 302 29.25 1.67 10.23
N LEU A 303 28.82 2.54 9.32
CA LEU A 303 28.10 2.23 8.10
C LEU A 303 28.82 2.85 6.91
N THR A 304 28.85 2.16 5.77
CA THR A 304 29.31 2.76 4.51
C THR A 304 28.25 3.75 3.99
N PRO A 305 28.60 4.75 3.16
CA PRO A 305 27.62 5.65 2.55
C PRO A 305 26.49 4.92 1.82
N ASN A 306 26.82 3.76 1.24
CA ASN A 306 25.85 2.84 0.63
C ASN A 306 24.80 2.33 1.64
N LEU A 307 25.24 1.84 2.80
CA LEU A 307 24.33 1.36 3.83
C LEU A 307 23.52 2.50 4.46
N GLN A 308 24.14 3.66 4.68
CA GLN A 308 23.45 4.85 5.18
C GLN A 308 22.29 5.22 4.26
N TYR A 309 22.51 5.23 2.94
CA TYR A 309 21.49 5.49 1.94
C TYR A 309 20.33 4.48 2.02
N PHE A 310 20.63 3.17 2.10
CA PHE A 310 19.59 2.14 2.21
C PHE A 310 18.78 2.26 3.50
N VAL A 311 19.44 2.45 4.64
CA VAL A 311 18.78 2.62 5.93
C VAL A 311 17.86 3.84 5.90
N LEU A 312 18.35 4.99 5.45
CA LEU A 312 17.58 6.23 5.44
C LEU A 312 16.39 6.17 4.48
N HIS A 313 16.61 5.78 3.23
CA HIS A 313 15.59 5.93 2.18
C HIS A 313 14.74 4.69 1.94
N SER A 314 15.23 3.48 2.28
CA SER A 314 14.49 2.24 1.99
C SER A 314 13.89 1.58 3.23
N ILE A 315 14.44 1.83 4.42
CA ILE A 315 13.98 1.24 5.69
C ILE A 315 13.24 2.28 6.52
N ALA A 316 13.92 3.35 6.95
CA ALA A 316 13.31 4.41 7.73
C ALA A 316 12.30 5.22 6.90
N MET A 317 12.63 5.50 5.63
CA MET A 317 11.85 6.34 4.71
C MET A 317 11.47 7.70 5.32
N THR A 318 12.41 8.29 6.05
CA THR A 318 12.28 9.59 6.71
C THR A 318 12.94 10.69 5.89
N SER A 319 12.58 11.95 6.17
CA SER A 319 13.21 13.10 5.51
C SER A 319 14.65 13.25 5.96
N GLU A 320 15.57 13.42 5.00
CA GLU A 320 16.99 13.60 5.26
C GLU A 320 17.28 14.85 6.10
N THR A 321 16.52 15.92 5.88
CA THR A 321 16.83 17.27 6.41
C THR A 321 16.01 17.65 7.63
N THR A 322 14.91 16.94 7.92
CA THR A 322 13.96 17.36 8.97
C THR A 322 13.69 16.30 10.03
N SER A 323 14.06 15.03 9.80
CA SER A 323 13.78 13.96 10.76
C SER A 323 14.92 13.86 11.77
N SER A 324 14.59 13.91 13.06
CA SER A 324 15.56 13.72 14.14
C SER A 324 16.11 12.31 14.16
N THR A 325 17.24 12.10 14.83
CA THR A 325 17.80 10.76 15.07
C THR A 325 16.76 9.80 15.66
N ILE A 326 15.98 10.29 16.63
CA ILE A 326 14.95 9.49 17.29
C ILE A 326 13.83 9.11 16.33
N ASP A 327 13.41 10.00 15.44
CA ASP A 327 12.39 9.69 14.43
C ASP A 327 12.86 8.61 13.47
N GLY A 328 14.12 8.69 13.03
CA GLY A 328 14.74 7.69 12.16
C GLY A 328 14.87 6.31 12.82
N LEU A 329 15.28 6.27 14.09
CA LEU A 329 15.35 5.03 14.87
C LEU A 329 13.96 4.40 15.06
N LYS A 330 12.95 5.20 15.45
CA LYS A 330 11.55 4.74 15.57
C LYS A 330 11.01 4.20 14.26
N ALA A 331 11.24 4.89 13.14
CA ALA A 331 10.79 4.46 11.84
C ALA A 331 11.48 3.15 11.40
N THR A 332 12.79 3.05 11.61
CA THR A 332 13.58 1.84 11.34
C THR A 332 13.08 0.66 12.17
N LYS A 333 12.88 0.85 13.48
CA LYS A 333 12.32 -0.17 14.37
C LYS A 333 10.94 -0.63 13.91
N ASN A 334 10.04 0.31 13.62
CA ASN A 334 8.68 0.00 13.18
C ASN A 334 8.69 -0.81 11.87
N PHE A 335 9.53 -0.42 10.91
CA PHE A 335 9.71 -1.17 9.66
C PHE A 335 10.12 -2.61 9.94
N LEU A 336 11.17 -2.81 10.76
CA LEU A 336 11.70 -4.14 11.08
C LEU A 336 10.67 -5.00 11.82
N HIS A 337 9.94 -4.41 12.77
CA HIS A 337 8.90 -5.09 13.53
C HIS A 337 7.71 -5.55 12.66
N CYS A 338 7.47 -4.86 11.54
CA CYS A 338 6.42 -5.20 10.59
C CYS A 338 6.80 -6.35 9.62
N LEU A 339 8.09 -6.66 9.47
CA LEU A 339 8.55 -7.72 8.56
C LEU A 339 8.02 -9.09 9.00
N GLY A 340 7.67 -9.94 8.04
CA GLY A 340 7.28 -11.33 8.29
C GLY A 340 5.87 -11.53 8.86
N ARG A 341 5.10 -10.48 9.20
CA ARG A 341 3.75 -10.65 9.78
C ARG A 341 2.76 -11.29 8.80
N TYR A 342 2.74 -10.84 7.56
CA TYR A 342 1.87 -11.39 6.49
C TYR A 342 2.65 -11.75 5.22
N GLY A 343 3.86 -11.24 5.06
CA GLY A 343 4.72 -11.41 3.89
C GLY A 343 6.15 -10.99 4.18
N ASN A 344 6.99 -10.99 3.15
CA ASN A 344 8.42 -10.65 3.26
C ASN A 344 8.68 -9.15 3.47
N THR A 345 7.76 -8.28 3.06
CA THR A 345 7.86 -6.82 3.28
C THR A 345 6.90 -6.38 4.39
N PRO A 346 7.04 -5.14 4.92
CA PRO A 346 6.21 -4.69 6.02
C PRO A 346 4.86 -4.11 5.57
N PHE A 347 4.49 -4.21 4.29
CA PHE A 347 3.36 -3.48 3.71
C PHE A 347 2.28 -4.38 3.10
N LEU A 348 1.06 -3.87 3.20
CA LEU A 348 -0.17 -4.35 2.57
C LEU A 348 -0.77 -3.25 1.70
N PHE A 349 -1.56 -3.67 0.72
CA PHE A 349 -2.37 -2.79 -0.11
C PHE A 349 -3.81 -3.34 -0.21
N PRO A 350 -4.86 -2.54 0.04
CA PRO A 350 -6.24 -2.98 -0.09
C PRO A 350 -6.57 -3.31 -1.55
N LEU A 351 -7.26 -4.42 -1.77
CA LEU A 351 -7.79 -4.77 -3.08
C LEU A 351 -8.80 -3.70 -3.49
N TYR A 352 -8.79 -3.31 -4.77
CA TYR A 352 -9.58 -2.19 -5.31
C TYR A 352 -9.16 -0.78 -4.88
N GLY A 353 -8.09 -0.63 -4.11
CA GLY A 353 -7.48 0.68 -3.82
C GLY A 353 -7.80 1.23 -2.43
N GLN A 354 -7.12 2.30 -2.06
CA GLN A 354 -7.26 2.98 -0.77
C GLN A 354 -8.63 3.64 -0.59
N GLY A 355 -9.34 3.95 -1.68
CA GLY A 355 -10.71 4.48 -1.67
C GLY A 355 -11.75 3.59 -0.99
N GLU A 356 -11.45 2.31 -0.78
CA GLU A 356 -12.32 1.39 -0.03
C GLU A 356 -12.28 1.65 1.48
N LEU A 357 -11.17 2.17 2.01
CA LEU A 357 -11.02 2.33 3.46
C LEU A 357 -12.04 3.30 4.08
N PRO A 358 -12.28 4.51 3.52
CA PRO A 358 -13.36 5.37 4.02
C PRO A 358 -14.72 4.67 3.99
N GLN A 359 -15.02 3.93 2.91
CA GLN A 359 -16.28 3.21 2.77
C GLN A 359 -16.45 2.09 3.79
N CYS A 360 -15.37 1.39 4.16
CA CYS A 360 -15.41 0.34 5.16
C CYS A 360 -15.78 0.85 6.57
N PHE A 361 -15.44 2.11 6.88
CA PHE A 361 -15.76 2.74 8.17
C PHE A 361 -17.11 3.48 8.18
N CYS A 362 -17.60 3.90 7.01
CA CYS A 362 -18.96 4.43 6.84
C CYS A 362 -19.99 3.32 6.97
#